data_AF-A0A2E5PKU6-F1
#
_entry.id   AF-A0A2E5PKU6-F1
#
_cell.length_a   1.000
_cell.length_b   1.000
_cell.length_c   1.000
_cell.angle_alpha   90.00
_cell.angle_beta   90.00
_cell.angle_gamma   90.00
#
_symmetry.space_group_name_H-M   'P 1'
#
loop_
_entity.id
_entity.type
_entity.pdbx_description
1 polymer ?
#
loop_
_entity_poly.entity_id
_entity_poly.type
_entity_poly.pdbx_seq_one_letter_code
_entity_poly.pdbx_strand_id
1 'polypeptide(L)'
;MDDVTVLSQKNFDVVDASVRYINAEWRDKDESPRIGSRETRRANTSFQQIKVHNARPRFEAGKINLDSNGFTLSSNRAMVTDYRDDDEVRQKYHPQMINLIKKETGADHVFVRGHLIRTEKPIDFNDGYARFVHCDYNMTRIRDMAHDLFAEQGVTPKENWKYAWYNTWQPFDNPAFHNPLTCIDWESLPEGDVIDYYYTGRGNDSKVAAPVYNPDH
;
A
#
# COMPACT_ATOMS: atom_id res chain seq x y z
N MET A 1 -4.05 6.60 -39.45
CA MET A 1 -2.92 7.50 -39.15
C MET A 1 -3.52 8.64 -38.40
N ASP A 2 -3.38 8.63 -37.08
CA ASP A 2 -3.53 9.82 -36.25
C ASP A 2 -2.48 9.67 -35.15
N ASP A 3 -1.49 10.55 -35.24
CA ASP A 3 -0.32 10.64 -34.38
C ASP A 3 -0.75 10.90 -32.93
N VAL A 4 -0.87 9.82 -32.15
CA VAL A 4 -0.65 9.92 -30.71
C VAL A 4 0.84 10.21 -30.58
N THR A 5 1.15 11.50 -30.51
CA THR A 5 2.47 11.98 -30.12
C THR A 5 2.74 11.42 -28.74
N VAL A 6 3.45 10.28 -28.70
CA VAL A 6 4.04 9.73 -27.49
C VAL A 6 5.04 10.78 -27.05
N LEU A 7 4.59 11.70 -26.19
CA LEU A 7 5.48 12.58 -25.44
C LEU A 7 6.52 11.65 -24.82
N SER A 8 7.76 11.77 -25.28
CA SER A 8 8.84 10.83 -25.00
C SER A 8 8.90 10.60 -23.49
N GLN A 9 8.46 9.43 -23.05
CA GLN A 9 8.68 8.96 -21.70
C GLN A 9 10.20 8.96 -21.53
N LYS A 10 10.75 9.86 -20.71
CA LYS A 10 12.06 9.57 -20.13
C LYS A 10 11.83 8.35 -19.25
N ASN A 11 12.03 7.16 -19.81
CA ASN A 11 12.11 5.91 -19.09
C ASN A 11 13.38 5.99 -18.24
N PHE A 12 13.25 6.57 -17.05
CA PHE A 12 14.26 6.40 -16.04
C PHE A 12 14.06 5.01 -15.45
N ASP A 13 15.02 4.12 -15.70
CA ASP A 13 15.03 2.79 -15.09
C ASP A 13 15.25 2.87 -13.58
N VAL A 14 15.95 3.92 -13.13
CA VAL A 14 16.24 4.23 -11.73
C VAL A 14 16.20 5.75 -11.53
N VAL A 15 15.63 6.21 -10.42
CA VAL A 15 15.66 7.61 -10.00
C VAL A 15 16.15 7.73 -8.56
N ASP A 16 16.91 8.78 -8.25
CA ASP A 16 17.22 9.14 -6.87
C ASP A 16 16.00 9.86 -6.27
N ALA A 17 15.59 9.45 -5.07
CA ALA A 17 14.42 9.99 -4.39
C ALA A 17 14.71 10.24 -2.91
N SER A 18 14.04 11.27 -2.35
CA SER A 18 14.04 11.54 -0.92
C SER A 18 12.77 10.97 -0.31
N VAL A 19 12.89 9.85 0.40
CA VAL A 19 11.76 9.13 1.00
C VAL A 19 11.87 9.17 2.52
N ARG A 20 10.73 9.34 3.19
CA ARG A 20 10.68 9.50 4.64
C ARG A 20 10.46 8.15 5.31
N TYR A 21 11.35 7.76 6.21
CA TYR A 21 11.29 6.52 7.00
C TYR A 21 11.04 6.83 8.47
N ILE A 22 10.54 5.86 9.24
CA ILE A 22 10.62 5.96 10.70
C ILE A 22 12.09 6.04 11.11
N ASN A 23 12.40 6.90 12.07
CA ASN A 23 13.78 7.06 12.52
C ASN A 23 14.33 5.74 13.08
N ALA A 24 15.56 5.40 12.71
CA ALA A 24 16.17 4.11 13.06
C ALA A 24 16.31 3.90 14.57
N GLU A 25 16.42 4.96 15.39
CA GLU A 25 16.49 4.82 16.84
C GLU A 25 15.25 4.20 17.48
N TRP A 26 14.12 4.10 16.77
CA TRP A 26 12.92 3.42 17.27
C TRP A 26 13.06 1.90 17.30
N ARG A 27 14.02 1.33 16.56
CA ARG A 27 14.27 -0.11 16.56
C ARG A 27 14.68 -0.63 17.94
N ASP A 28 15.50 0.14 18.65
CA ASP A 28 16.14 -0.29 19.89
C ASP A 28 15.39 0.19 21.15
N LYS A 29 14.15 0.67 20.98
CA LYS A 29 13.32 1.18 22.08
C LYS A 29 12.25 0.17 22.47
N ASP A 30 11.96 0.11 23.77
CA ASP A 30 10.85 -0.69 24.31
C ASP A 30 9.46 -0.11 23.97
N GLU A 31 9.41 1.18 23.61
CA GLU A 31 8.19 1.89 23.24
C GLU A 31 8.07 2.09 21.73
N SER A 32 6.83 2.07 21.23
CA SER A 32 6.51 2.35 19.83
C SER A 32 6.26 3.84 19.60
N PRO A 33 6.72 4.42 18.47
CA PRO A 33 6.41 5.81 18.12
C PRO A 33 4.91 6.02 17.92
N ARG A 34 4.46 7.25 18.16
CA ARG A 34 3.08 7.69 17.90
C ARG A 34 3.08 8.72 16.76
N ILE A 35 2.32 8.44 15.70
CA ILE A 35 2.21 9.28 14.51
C ILE A 35 0.73 9.51 14.20
N GLY A 36 0.24 10.71 14.53
CA GLY A 36 -1.17 11.10 14.31
C GLY A 36 -1.36 12.50 13.75
N SER A 37 -0.27 13.22 13.54
CA SER A 37 -0.28 14.61 13.07
C SER A 37 0.95 14.92 12.22
N ARG A 38 0.99 16.12 11.63
CA ARG A 38 2.16 16.58 10.88
C ARG A 38 3.39 16.72 11.78
N GLU A 39 3.19 17.17 13.01
CA GLU A 39 4.22 17.43 14.02
C GLU A 39 4.82 16.11 14.50
N THR A 40 3.97 15.19 14.95
CA THR A 40 4.40 13.86 15.43
C THR A 40 5.06 13.05 14.31
N ARG A 41 4.54 13.11 13.08
CA ARG A 41 5.22 12.53 11.92
C ARG A 41 6.62 13.11 11.75
N ARG A 42 6.78 14.43 11.76
CA ARG A 42 8.08 15.09 11.58
C ARG A 42 9.07 14.73 12.68
N ALA A 43 8.61 14.58 13.93
CA ALA A 43 9.46 14.20 15.05
C ALA A 43 9.96 12.75 14.94
N ASN A 44 9.11 11.84 14.46
CA ASN A 44 9.39 10.39 14.47
C ASN A 44 9.90 9.83 13.13
N THR A 45 10.08 10.69 12.12
CA THR A 45 10.52 10.26 10.80
C THR A 45 11.52 11.23 10.18
N SER A 46 12.40 10.71 9.34
CA SER A 46 13.46 11.46 8.66
C SER A 46 13.52 11.10 7.18
N PHE A 47 14.02 12.02 6.36
CA PHE A 47 14.23 11.77 4.93
C PHE A 47 15.53 11.01 4.72
N GLN A 48 15.47 10.03 3.83
CA GLN A 48 16.57 9.19 3.39
C GLN A 48 16.67 9.26 1.87
N GLN A 49 17.90 9.29 1.35
CA GLN A 49 18.13 9.23 -0.09
C GLN A 49 18.13 7.77 -0.52
N ILE A 50 17.23 7.41 -1.42
CA ILE A 50 17.09 6.05 -1.92
C ILE A 50 17.06 6.03 -3.45
N LYS A 51 17.42 4.88 -4.02
CA LYS A 51 17.24 4.61 -5.45
C LYS A 51 15.92 3.89 -5.65
N VAL A 52 15.04 4.47 -6.47
CA VAL A 52 13.76 3.85 -6.82
C VAL A 52 13.87 3.30 -8.23
N HIS A 53 13.67 2.00 -8.37
CA HIS A 53 13.70 1.30 -9.64
C HIS A 53 12.32 1.26 -10.29
N ASN A 54 12.27 1.46 -11.61
CA ASN A 54 11.04 1.30 -12.36
C ASN A 54 10.64 -0.19 -12.40
N ALA A 55 9.49 -0.51 -11.80
CA ALA A 55 9.00 -1.88 -11.71
C ALA A 55 8.57 -2.46 -13.07
N ARG A 56 8.14 -1.63 -14.04
CA ARG A 56 7.60 -2.08 -15.34
C ARG A 56 8.52 -3.02 -16.13
N PRO A 57 9.78 -2.64 -16.45
CA PRO A 57 10.68 -3.55 -17.19
C PRO A 57 11.03 -4.82 -16.40
N ARG A 58 11.05 -4.77 -15.06
CA ARG A 58 11.31 -5.95 -14.22
C ARG A 58 10.13 -6.91 -14.21
N PHE A 59 8.91 -6.38 -14.16
CA PHE A 59 7.68 -7.15 -14.30
C PHE A 59 7.57 -7.82 -15.67
N GLU A 60 7.82 -7.08 -16.76
CA GLU A 60 7.84 -7.65 -18.13
C GLU A 60 8.88 -8.76 -18.30
N ALA A 61 10.00 -8.67 -17.59
CA ALA A 61 11.03 -9.71 -17.55
C ALA A 61 10.70 -10.89 -16.60
N GLY A 62 9.52 -10.92 -15.97
CA GLY A 62 9.10 -11.98 -15.05
C GLY A 62 9.81 -11.96 -13.69
N LYS A 63 10.42 -10.83 -13.31
CA LYS A 63 11.21 -10.69 -12.05
C LYS A 63 10.42 -10.07 -10.89
N ILE A 64 9.15 -9.76 -11.10
CA ILE A 64 8.26 -9.23 -10.05
C ILE A 64 7.02 -10.10 -10.01
N ASN A 65 6.75 -10.68 -8.84
CA ASN A 65 5.52 -11.41 -8.55
C ASN A 65 5.18 -11.34 -7.05
N LEU A 66 3.97 -11.76 -6.69
CA LEU A 66 3.48 -11.70 -5.32
C LEU A 66 4.26 -12.62 -4.36
N ASP A 67 4.71 -13.78 -4.81
CA ASP A 67 5.33 -14.80 -3.96
C ASP A 67 6.75 -14.42 -3.52
N SER A 68 7.54 -13.78 -4.39
CA SER A 68 8.90 -13.33 -4.07
C SER A 68 8.95 -11.88 -3.60
N ASN A 69 8.33 -10.96 -4.34
CA ASN A 69 8.56 -9.53 -4.14
C ASN A 69 7.49 -8.88 -3.24
N GLY A 70 6.41 -9.60 -2.92
CA GLY A 70 5.30 -9.08 -2.12
C GLY A 70 4.39 -8.10 -2.87
N PHE A 71 4.65 -7.83 -4.16
CA PHE A 71 3.81 -7.01 -5.02
C PHE A 71 3.89 -7.49 -6.48
N THR A 72 2.89 -7.12 -7.28
CA THR A 72 2.89 -7.36 -8.72
C THR A 72 2.21 -6.21 -9.44
N LEU A 73 2.37 -6.15 -10.77
CA LEU A 73 1.64 -5.24 -11.63
C LEU A 73 0.55 -6.04 -12.34
N SER A 74 -0.66 -5.50 -12.43
CA SER A 74 -1.70 -6.11 -13.23
C SER A 74 -2.45 -5.05 -14.02
N SER A 75 -2.87 -5.42 -15.23
CA SER A 75 -3.68 -4.56 -16.07
C SER A 75 -5.12 -4.58 -15.57
N ASN A 76 -5.61 -3.46 -15.08
CA ASN A 76 -7.00 -3.30 -14.69
C ASN A 76 -7.68 -2.26 -15.59
N ARG A 77 -8.68 -2.69 -16.38
CA ARG A 77 -9.57 -1.75 -17.07
C ARG A 77 -10.79 -1.55 -16.21
N ALA A 78 -10.78 -0.50 -15.40
CA ALA A 78 -11.87 -0.29 -14.46
C ALA A 78 -13.22 -0.03 -15.13
N MET A 79 -14.28 -0.59 -14.54
CA MET A 79 -15.67 -0.39 -14.99
C MET A 79 -16.37 0.81 -14.33
N VAL A 80 -15.73 1.42 -13.35
CA VAL A 80 -16.24 2.61 -12.64
C VAL A 80 -16.00 3.85 -13.49
N THR A 81 -17.04 4.70 -13.58
CA THR A 81 -16.95 6.00 -14.24
C THR A 81 -16.69 7.15 -13.28
N ASP A 82 -17.25 7.10 -12.06
CA ASP A 82 -16.96 8.06 -11.00
C ASP A 82 -16.44 7.35 -9.74
N TYR A 83 -15.15 7.53 -9.46
CA TYR A 83 -14.54 7.00 -8.24
C TYR A 83 -15.00 7.70 -6.97
N ARG A 84 -15.64 8.87 -7.09
CA ARG A 84 -16.10 9.66 -5.94
C ARG A 84 -17.52 9.28 -5.52
N ASP A 85 -18.22 8.47 -6.31
CA ASP A 85 -19.48 7.85 -5.94
C ASP A 85 -19.19 6.52 -5.20
N ASP A 86 -19.33 6.54 -3.88
CA ASP A 86 -19.10 5.39 -3.00
C ASP A 86 -20.01 4.19 -3.35
N ASP A 87 -21.24 4.43 -3.81
CA ASP A 87 -22.15 3.37 -4.24
C ASP A 87 -21.69 2.77 -5.57
N GLU A 88 -21.25 3.58 -6.52
CA GLU A 88 -20.67 3.09 -7.77
C GLU A 88 -19.42 2.23 -7.52
N VAL A 89 -18.52 2.70 -6.65
CA VAL A 89 -17.31 1.96 -6.27
C VAL A 89 -17.67 0.62 -5.62
N ARG A 90 -18.61 0.61 -4.67
CA ARG A 90 -19.05 -0.64 -4.01
C ARG A 90 -19.71 -1.61 -4.98
N GLN A 91 -20.58 -1.13 -5.87
CA GLN A 91 -21.36 -2.00 -6.74
C GLN A 91 -20.56 -2.52 -7.94
N LYS A 92 -19.55 -1.77 -8.42
CA LYS A 92 -18.79 -2.13 -9.63
C LYS A 92 -17.32 -2.45 -9.36
N TYR A 93 -16.63 -1.60 -8.60
CA TYR A 93 -15.19 -1.75 -8.37
C TYR A 93 -14.85 -2.89 -7.42
N HIS A 94 -15.59 -3.03 -6.32
CA HIS A 94 -15.31 -4.09 -5.34
C HIS A 94 -15.43 -5.50 -5.95
N PRO A 95 -16.50 -5.85 -6.71
CA PRO A 95 -16.57 -7.12 -7.43
C PRO A 95 -15.43 -7.30 -8.44
N GLN A 96 -15.04 -6.22 -9.13
CA GLN A 96 -13.91 -6.26 -10.06
C GLN A 96 -12.59 -6.59 -9.36
N MET A 97 -12.32 -5.96 -8.22
CA MET A 97 -11.11 -6.21 -7.42
C MET A 97 -11.10 -7.59 -6.77
N ILE A 98 -12.27 -8.09 -6.33
CA ILE A 98 -12.42 -9.48 -5.89
C ILE A 98 -11.96 -10.45 -6.99
N ASN A 99 -12.46 -10.28 -8.21
CA ASN A 99 -12.11 -11.15 -9.33
C ASN A 99 -10.63 -11.03 -9.71
N LEU A 100 -10.08 -9.81 -9.70
CA LEU A 100 -8.67 -9.56 -9.93
C LEU A 100 -7.81 -10.30 -8.90
N ILE A 101 -8.06 -10.10 -7.60
CA ILE A 101 -7.28 -10.75 -6.54
C ILE A 101 -7.39 -12.27 -6.63
N LYS A 102 -8.59 -12.83 -6.88
CA LYS A 102 -8.73 -14.28 -7.09
C LYS A 102 -7.89 -14.80 -8.25
N LYS A 103 -7.88 -14.07 -9.37
CA LYS A 103 -7.06 -14.43 -10.55
C LYS A 103 -5.57 -14.39 -10.24
N GLU A 104 -5.09 -13.33 -9.59
CA GLU A 104 -3.65 -13.14 -9.33
C GLU A 104 -3.12 -14.06 -8.21
N THR A 105 -3.96 -14.48 -7.27
CA THR A 105 -3.54 -15.21 -6.06
C THR A 105 -4.01 -16.66 -5.99
N GLY A 106 -5.02 -17.04 -6.78
CA GLY A 106 -5.70 -18.33 -6.66
C GLY A 106 -6.59 -18.46 -5.40
N ALA A 107 -6.86 -17.37 -4.68
CA ALA A 107 -7.66 -17.42 -3.46
C ALA A 107 -9.10 -17.94 -3.68
N ASP A 108 -9.54 -18.86 -2.84
CA ASP A 108 -10.92 -19.38 -2.85
C ASP A 108 -11.95 -18.27 -2.51
N HIS A 109 -11.58 -17.43 -1.55
CA HIS A 109 -12.42 -16.37 -1.00
C HIS A 109 -11.65 -15.05 -0.92
N VAL A 110 -12.33 -13.94 -1.23
CA VAL A 110 -11.80 -12.59 -1.09
C VAL A 110 -12.89 -11.73 -0.45
N PHE A 111 -12.51 -11.01 0.60
CA PHE A 111 -13.40 -10.16 1.37
C PHE A 111 -12.87 -8.73 1.32
N VAL A 112 -13.75 -7.76 1.05
CA VAL A 112 -13.35 -6.35 0.94
C VAL A 112 -13.49 -5.69 2.29
N ARG A 113 -12.38 -5.17 2.84
CA ARG A 113 -12.41 -4.34 4.05
C ARG A 113 -12.94 -2.93 3.76
N GLY A 114 -12.59 -2.36 2.62
CA GLY A 114 -12.99 -1.01 2.24
C GLY A 114 -12.10 -0.45 1.15
N HIS A 115 -12.25 0.86 0.90
CA HIS A 115 -11.43 1.60 -0.04
C HIS A 115 -11.13 2.99 0.52
N LEU A 116 -10.06 3.61 0.00
CA LEU A 116 -9.70 4.99 0.30
C LEU A 116 -9.42 5.73 -1.00
N ILE A 117 -9.91 6.95 -1.09
CA ILE A 117 -9.64 7.88 -2.20
C ILE A 117 -8.72 8.96 -1.68
N ARG A 118 -7.55 9.11 -2.30
CA ARG A 118 -6.56 10.13 -1.92
C ARG A 118 -6.43 11.15 -3.04
N THR A 119 -6.56 12.43 -2.70
CA THR A 119 -6.44 13.54 -3.65
C THR A 119 -5.46 14.60 -3.15
N GLU A 120 -5.09 15.53 -4.02
CA GLU A 120 -4.18 16.64 -3.70
C GLU A 120 -4.77 17.64 -2.68
N LYS A 121 -6.10 17.68 -2.57
CA LYS A 121 -6.85 18.56 -1.67
C LYS A 121 -7.64 17.71 -0.66
N PRO A 122 -6.95 17.03 0.27
CA PRO A 122 -7.62 16.21 1.26
C PRO A 122 -8.43 17.08 2.23
N ILE A 123 -9.61 16.60 2.61
CA ILE A 123 -10.46 17.27 3.62
C ILE A 123 -9.97 16.90 5.03
N ASP A 124 -9.58 15.63 5.24
CA ASP A 124 -8.99 15.12 6.47
C ASP A 124 -7.50 14.73 6.26
N PHE A 125 -6.65 14.85 7.29
CA PHE A 125 -5.24 14.42 7.24
C PHE A 125 -5.07 12.99 6.72
N ASN A 126 -6.01 12.11 7.07
CA ASN A 126 -6.05 10.70 6.72
C ASN A 126 -6.39 10.46 5.23
N ASP A 127 -6.93 11.47 4.53
CA ASP A 127 -7.29 11.38 3.10
C ASP A 127 -6.16 11.87 2.18
N GLY A 128 -5.10 12.46 2.74
CA GLY A 128 -3.94 12.93 1.98
C GLY A 128 -3.05 11.78 1.51
N TYR A 129 -2.17 12.02 0.53
CA TYR A 129 -1.15 11.01 0.17
C TYR A 129 -0.30 10.59 1.38
N ALA A 130 0.05 9.31 1.44
CA ALA A 130 1.05 8.85 2.40
C ALA A 130 2.35 9.62 2.20
N ARG A 131 2.97 10.06 3.30
CA ARG A 131 4.17 10.91 3.27
C ARG A 131 5.39 10.25 3.93
N PHE A 132 5.31 8.97 4.27
CA PHE A 132 6.39 8.17 4.80
C PHE A 132 6.14 6.68 4.50
N VAL A 133 7.18 5.86 4.54
CA VAL A 133 7.09 4.42 4.34
C VAL A 133 6.35 3.78 5.52
N HIS A 134 5.38 2.92 5.22
CA HIS A 134 4.56 2.24 6.22
C HIS A 134 3.96 0.96 5.62
N CYS A 135 3.48 0.11 6.50
CA CYS A 135 2.58 -0.99 6.20
C CYS A 135 1.17 -0.59 6.67
N ASP A 136 0.16 -0.85 5.86
CA ASP A 136 -1.23 -0.55 6.23
C ASP A 136 -1.76 -1.44 7.37
N TYR A 137 -1.12 -2.59 7.57
CA TYR A 137 -1.54 -3.62 8.51
C TYR A 137 -0.42 -3.97 9.49
N ASN A 138 -0.81 -4.42 10.67
CA ASN A 138 0.13 -4.97 11.63
C ASN A 138 0.42 -6.43 11.28
N MET A 139 1.70 -6.74 11.06
CA MET A 139 2.15 -8.07 10.62
C MET A 139 1.81 -9.18 11.62
N THR A 140 1.71 -8.87 12.91
CA THR A 140 1.38 -9.84 13.96
C THR A 140 -0.12 -10.03 14.18
N ARG A 141 -0.97 -9.11 13.68
CA ARG A 141 -2.43 -9.13 13.89
C ARG A 141 -3.23 -9.56 12.67
N ILE A 142 -2.57 -10.05 11.61
CA ILE A 142 -3.21 -10.42 10.34
C ILE A 142 -4.42 -11.36 10.52
N ARG A 143 -4.30 -12.35 11.42
CA ARG A 143 -5.38 -13.31 11.70
C ARG A 143 -6.55 -12.66 12.44
N ASP A 144 -6.27 -11.94 13.52
CA ASP A 144 -7.30 -11.27 14.32
C ASP A 144 -8.06 -10.25 13.47
N MET A 145 -7.34 -9.44 12.69
CA MET A 145 -7.94 -8.46 11.78
C MET A 145 -8.84 -9.13 10.72
N ALA A 146 -8.47 -10.32 10.25
CA ALA A 146 -9.29 -11.06 9.31
C ALA A 146 -10.57 -11.59 9.99
N HIS A 147 -10.44 -12.07 11.23
CA HIS A 147 -11.58 -12.56 12.02
C HIS A 147 -12.55 -11.42 12.39
N ASP A 148 -12.03 -10.25 12.75
CA ASP A 148 -12.83 -9.03 12.96
C ASP A 148 -13.64 -8.70 11.70
N LEU A 149 -13.00 -8.68 10.52
CA LEU A 149 -13.66 -8.43 9.24
C LEU A 149 -14.73 -9.49 8.92
N PHE A 150 -14.47 -10.76 9.21
CA PHE A 150 -15.45 -11.83 8.97
C PHE A 150 -16.66 -11.71 9.90
N ALA A 151 -16.45 -11.35 11.17
CA ALA A 151 -17.53 -11.11 12.11
C ALA A 151 -18.45 -9.98 11.62
N GLU A 152 -17.87 -8.88 11.13
CA GLU A 152 -18.63 -7.76 10.53
C GLU A 152 -19.46 -8.19 9.31
N GLN A 153 -19.00 -9.18 8.55
CA GLN A 153 -19.65 -9.68 7.34
C GLN A 153 -20.48 -10.96 7.56
N GLY A 154 -20.62 -11.43 8.80
CA GLY A 154 -21.37 -12.64 9.12
C GLY A 154 -20.76 -13.94 8.58
N VAL A 155 -19.43 -13.97 8.41
CA VAL A 155 -18.68 -15.11 7.88
C VAL A 155 -18.04 -15.90 9.02
N THR A 156 -18.19 -17.22 9.01
CA THR A 156 -17.47 -18.11 9.94
C THR A 156 -16.26 -18.71 9.23
N PRO A 157 -15.01 -18.39 9.64
CA PRO A 157 -13.83 -18.94 9.01
C PRO A 157 -13.68 -20.44 9.32
N LYS A 158 -13.15 -21.20 8.36
CA LYS A 158 -12.76 -22.60 8.59
C LYS A 158 -11.35 -22.66 9.17
N GLU A 159 -11.09 -23.69 9.98
CA GLU A 159 -9.80 -23.89 10.66
C GLU A 159 -8.62 -23.98 9.68
N ASN A 160 -8.84 -24.56 8.50
CA ASN A 160 -7.81 -24.74 7.47
C ASN A 160 -7.60 -23.53 6.55
N TRP A 161 -8.28 -22.40 6.79
CA TRP A 161 -8.07 -21.20 5.99
C TRP A 161 -6.69 -20.58 6.26
N LYS A 162 -6.04 -20.13 5.18
CA LYS A 162 -4.84 -19.30 5.24
C LYS A 162 -5.24 -17.88 4.86
N TYR A 163 -4.60 -16.90 5.50
CA TYR A 163 -4.94 -15.50 5.34
C TYR A 163 -3.79 -14.74 4.69
N ALA A 164 -4.13 -13.85 3.76
CA ALA A 164 -3.24 -12.86 3.20
C ALA A 164 -4.04 -11.57 3.00
N TRP A 165 -3.39 -10.44 3.21
CA TRP A 165 -3.99 -9.12 3.01
C TRP A 165 -3.36 -8.47 1.78
N TYR A 166 -4.21 -8.05 0.85
CA TYR A 166 -3.78 -7.40 -0.38
C TYR A 166 -4.41 -6.03 -0.49
N ASN A 167 -3.60 -5.07 -0.93
CA ASN A 167 -4.07 -3.77 -1.38
C ASN A 167 -3.99 -3.70 -2.90
N THR A 168 -5.00 -3.11 -3.53
CA THR A 168 -4.96 -2.70 -4.93
C THR A 168 -4.81 -1.20 -4.99
N TRP A 169 -3.94 -0.70 -5.88
CA TRP A 169 -3.74 0.73 -6.07
C TRP A 169 -3.74 1.08 -7.55
N GLN A 170 -4.41 2.17 -7.92
CA GLN A 170 -4.36 2.72 -9.26
C GLN A 170 -4.68 4.23 -9.25
N PRO A 171 -4.08 5.02 -10.16
CA PRO A 171 -4.59 6.35 -10.47
C PRO A 171 -5.96 6.24 -11.14
N PHE A 172 -6.83 7.24 -10.94
CA PHE A 172 -8.16 7.27 -11.56
C PHE A 172 -8.49 8.54 -12.35
N ASP A 173 -7.95 9.71 -12.01
CA ASP A 173 -8.17 10.94 -12.80
C ASP A 173 -7.08 11.18 -13.86
N ASN A 174 -5.81 10.99 -13.47
CA ASN A 174 -4.64 11.29 -14.29
C ASN A 174 -3.53 10.26 -14.01
N PRO A 175 -2.63 9.96 -14.96
CA PRO A 175 -1.44 9.18 -14.67
C PRO A 175 -0.66 9.74 -13.48
N ALA A 176 -0.20 8.87 -12.59
CA ALA A 176 0.48 9.25 -11.35
C ALA A 176 1.95 9.67 -11.59
N PHE A 177 2.15 10.76 -12.33
CA PHE A 177 3.49 11.34 -12.50
C PHE A 177 4.00 12.03 -11.24
N HIS A 178 3.08 12.51 -10.39
CA HIS A 178 3.38 13.08 -9.08
C HIS A 178 2.88 12.15 -7.99
N ASN A 179 3.69 11.95 -6.94
CA ASN A 179 3.41 11.03 -5.83
C ASN A 179 3.11 9.58 -6.32
N PRO A 180 3.96 8.98 -7.16
CA PRO A 180 3.76 7.59 -7.58
C PRO A 180 3.80 6.64 -6.38
N LEU A 181 3.06 5.53 -6.47
CA LEU A 181 3.23 4.45 -5.51
C LEU A 181 4.64 3.89 -5.63
N THR A 182 5.29 3.74 -4.48
CA THR A 182 6.59 3.08 -4.34
C THR A 182 6.42 1.92 -3.36
N CYS A 183 6.94 0.76 -3.72
CA CYS A 183 6.96 -0.44 -2.87
C CYS A 183 8.41 -0.78 -2.55
N ILE A 184 8.64 -1.33 -1.35
CA ILE A 184 9.91 -2.00 -1.03
C ILE A 184 9.79 -3.44 -1.55
N ASP A 185 10.85 -3.93 -2.18
CA ASP A 185 10.94 -5.32 -2.61
C ASP A 185 11.02 -6.21 -1.36
N TRP A 186 10.11 -7.17 -1.20
CA TRP A 186 10.10 -8.02 0.00
C TRP A 186 11.43 -8.76 0.18
N GLU A 187 12.12 -9.11 -0.92
CA GLU A 187 13.43 -9.75 -0.88
C GLU A 187 14.54 -8.87 -0.27
N SER A 188 14.33 -7.55 -0.21
CA SER A 188 15.25 -6.57 0.38
C SER A 188 14.82 -6.06 1.76
N LEU A 189 13.70 -6.54 2.32
CA LEU A 189 13.16 -6.09 3.59
C LEU A 189 13.32 -7.15 4.69
N PRO A 190 14.38 -7.08 5.52
CA PRO A 190 14.47 -7.90 6.71
C PRO A 190 13.27 -7.68 7.64
N GLU A 191 12.65 -8.76 8.12
CA GLU A 191 11.51 -8.67 9.05
C GLU A 191 11.85 -7.84 10.31
N GLY A 192 13.10 -7.93 10.79
CA GLY A 192 13.57 -7.17 11.94
C GLY A 192 13.65 -5.66 11.73
N ASP A 193 13.52 -5.17 10.49
CA ASP A 193 13.43 -3.74 10.18
C ASP A 193 12.01 -3.21 10.36
N VAL A 194 11.00 -4.08 10.36
CA VAL A 194 9.60 -3.73 10.50
C VAL A 194 9.24 -3.62 11.97
N ILE A 195 8.96 -2.40 12.42
CA ILE A 195 8.58 -2.12 13.80
C ILE A 195 7.14 -1.64 13.90
N ASP A 196 6.54 -1.88 15.07
CA ASP A 196 5.22 -1.34 15.36
C ASP A 196 5.27 0.16 15.65
N TYR A 197 4.27 0.89 15.17
CA TYR A 197 3.99 2.25 15.58
C TYR A 197 2.48 2.45 15.80
N TYR A 198 2.11 3.45 16.59
CA TYR A 198 0.71 3.84 16.76
C TYR A 198 0.37 4.92 15.75
N TYR A 199 -0.61 4.63 14.91
CA TYR A 199 -1.28 5.61 14.07
C TYR A 199 -2.51 6.15 14.79
N THR A 200 -2.55 7.46 15.03
CA THR A 200 -3.74 8.11 15.61
C THR A 200 -4.55 8.76 14.49
N GLY A 201 -5.66 8.13 14.11
CA GLY A 201 -6.55 8.60 13.05
C GLY A 201 -7.97 8.77 13.58
N ARG A 202 -8.60 9.92 13.32
CA ARG A 202 -9.99 10.22 13.71
C ARG A 202 -10.29 9.92 15.19
N GLY A 203 -9.33 10.23 16.08
CA GLY A 203 -9.46 10.04 17.53
C GLY A 203 -9.20 8.61 18.03
N ASN A 204 -8.83 7.67 17.16
CA ASN A 204 -8.53 6.30 17.53
C ASN A 204 -7.06 5.96 17.28
N ASP A 205 -6.46 5.24 18.23
CA ASP A 205 -5.13 4.66 18.08
C ASP A 205 -5.23 3.28 17.43
N SER A 206 -4.51 3.10 16.33
CA SER A 206 -4.34 1.81 15.67
C SER A 206 -2.86 1.44 15.70
N LYS A 207 -2.55 0.24 16.21
CA LYS A 207 -1.19 -0.31 16.11
C LYS A 207 -0.99 -0.85 14.69
N VAL A 208 -0.05 -0.25 13.98
CA VAL A 208 0.33 -0.58 12.59
C VAL A 208 1.84 -0.78 12.54
N ALA A 209 2.40 -1.05 11.38
CA ALA A 209 3.82 -1.34 11.25
C ALA A 209 4.48 -0.46 10.18
N ALA A 210 5.77 -0.23 10.30
CA ALA A 210 6.56 0.43 9.27
C ALA A 210 8.03 0.03 9.38
N PRO A 211 8.75 -0.01 8.26
CA PRO A 211 10.19 -0.24 8.28
C PRO A 211 10.91 1.00 8.80
N VAL A 212 11.92 0.79 9.66
CA VAL A 212 13.00 1.77 9.84
C VAL A 212 13.94 1.72 8.63
N TYR A 213 14.65 2.81 8.34
CA TYR A 213 15.56 2.83 7.20
C TYR A 213 16.69 1.78 7.33
N ASN A 214 16.95 1.08 6.22
CA ASN A 214 18.13 0.26 6.00
C ASN A 214 18.62 0.52 4.56
N PRO A 215 19.94 0.72 4.33
CA PRO A 215 20.48 0.90 2.98
C PRO A 215 20.26 -0.28 2.02
N ASP A 216 19.94 -1.47 2.54
CA ASP A 216 19.63 -2.65 1.72
C ASP A 216 18.21 -2.61 1.12
N HIS A 217 17.30 -1.76 1.62
CA HIS A 217 15.91 -1.63 1.14
C HIS A 217 15.79 -1.22 -0.32
#